data_AF-A0A8T6N300-F1
#
_entry.id   AF-A0A8T6N300-F1
#
_cell.length_a   1.000
_cell.length_b   1.000
_cell.length_c   1.000
_cell.angle_alpha   90.00
_cell.angle_beta   90.00
_cell.angle_gamma   90.00
#
_symmetry.space_group_name_H-M   'P 1'
#
loop_
_entity.id
_entity.type
_entity.pdbx_description
1 polymer ?
#
loop_
_entity_poly.entity_id
_entity_poly.type
_entity_poly.pdbx_seq_one_letter_code
_entity_poly.pdbx_strand_id
1 'polypeptide(L)' 'GAISSKTVTYDFERLMPGAKLLRCSEFGDAIISHM' A
#
# COMPACT_ATOMS: atom_id res chain seq x y z
N GLY A 1 -9.49 -1.70 2.35
CA GLY A 1 -8.73 -0.82 1.44
C GLY A 1 -7.24 -0.86 1.76
N ALA A 2 -6.37 -0.97 0.76
CA ALA A 2 -4.92 -1.18 0.91
C ALA A 2 -4.20 -0.19 1.85
N ILE A 3 -4.67 1.06 1.92
CA ILE A 3 -4.16 2.09 2.84
C ILE A 3 -4.43 1.71 4.31
N SER A 4 -5.62 1.20 4.62
CA SER A 4 -5.96 0.72 5.98
C SER A 4 -5.18 -0.54 6.36
N SER A 5 -4.80 -1.36 5.37
CA SER A 5 -3.91 -2.52 5.53
C SER A 5 -2.43 -2.12 5.59
N LYS A 6 -2.11 -0.83 5.63
CA LYS A 6 -0.75 -0.26 5.62
C LYS A 6 0.15 -0.85 4.53
N THR A 7 -0.42 -1.21 3.39
CA THR A 7 0.28 -1.82 2.27
C THR A 7 0.24 -0.83 1.11
N VAL A 8 1.30 -0.06 0.96
CA VAL A 8 1.28 1.21 0.22
C VAL A 8 2.60 1.45 -0.53
N THR A 9 2.58 2.36 -1.50
CA THR A 9 3.78 2.79 -2.23
C THR A 9 4.65 3.73 -1.38
N TYR A 10 5.86 4.00 -1.89
CA TYR A 10 6.89 4.80 -1.22
C TYR A 10 6.40 6.16 -0.68
N ASP A 11 5.50 6.82 -1.41
CA ASP A 11 4.98 8.13 -0.99
C ASP A 11 4.21 8.10 0.33
N PHE A 12 3.55 6.97 0.62
CA PHE A 12 2.80 6.78 1.86
C PHE A 12 3.62 6.08 2.93
N GLU A 13 4.49 5.14 2.54
CA GLU A 13 5.34 4.38 3.47
C GLU A 13 6.22 5.32 4.31
N ARG A 14 6.79 6.37 3.71
CA ARG A 14 7.58 7.38 4.44
C ARG A 14 6.79 8.15 5.51
N LEU A 15 5.47 8.20 5.39
CA LEU A 15 4.57 8.88 6.34
C LEU A 15 3.89 7.88 7.30
N MET A 16 4.06 6.57 7.07
CA MET A 16 3.37 5.50 7.79
C MET A 16 4.38 4.50 8.36
N PRO A 17 4.86 4.72 9.60
CA PRO A 17 5.80 3.80 10.22
C PRO A 17 5.19 2.38 10.33
N GLY A 18 5.95 1.39 9.86
CA GLY A 18 5.52 -0.02 9.82
C GLY A 18 4.61 -0.38 8.65
N ALA A 19 4.51 0.48 7.62
CA ALA A 19 3.84 0.14 6.38
C ALA A 19 4.70 -0.78 5.50
N LYS A 20 4.03 -1.71 4.80
CA LYS A 20 4.66 -2.57 3.81
C LYS A 20 4.77 -1.82 2.49
N LEU A 21 6.01 -1.56 2.07
CA LEU A 21 6.32 -0.94 0.79
C LEU A 21 5.97 -1.88 -0.38
N LEU A 22 5.16 -1.40 -1.32
CA LEU A 22 4.83 -2.09 -2.57
C LEU A 22 5.32 -1.31 -3.80
N ARG A 23 5.52 -2.05 -4.89
CA ARG A 23 5.68 -1.46 -6.24
C ARG A 23 4.32 -0.99 -6.77
N CYS A 24 4.35 -0.09 -7.76
CA CYS A 24 3.13 0.49 -8.33
C CYS A 24 2.13 -0.55 -8.86
N SER A 25 2.60 -1.61 -9.51
CA SER A 25 1.75 -2.69 -10.00
C SER A 25 1.11 -3.49 -8.86
N GLU A 26 1.90 -3.84 -7.84
CA GLU A 26 1.44 -4.60 -6.68
C GLU A 26 0.45 -3.80 -5.84
N PHE A 27 0.60 -2.48 -5.79
CA PHE A 27 -0.36 -1.60 -5.11
C PHE A 27 -1.72 -1.61 -5.80
N GLY A 28 -1.75 -1.64 -7.14
CA GLY A 28 -2.99 -1.80 -7.91
C GLY A 28 -3.70 -3.11 -7.56
N ASP A 29 -2.96 -4.22 -7.51
CA ASP A 29 -3.49 -5.53 -7.12
C ASP A 29 -4.01 -5.51 -5.67
N ALA A 30 -3.29 -4.87 -4.75
CA ALA A 30 -3.71 -4.72 -3.36
C ALA A 30 -4.98 -3.87 -3.21
N ILE A 31 -5.18 -2.88 -4.08
CA ILE A 31 -6.42 -2.09 -4.12
C ILE A 31 -7.58 -2.96 -4.60
N ILE A 32 -7.41 -3.68 -5.72
CA ILE A 32 -8.44 -4.58 -6.27
C ILE A 32 -8.81 -5.68 -5.28
N SER A 33 -7.82 -6.29 -4.62
CA SER A 33 -8.05 -7.33 -3.60
C SER A 33 -8.78 -6.83 -2.35
N HIS A 34 -8.85 -5.51 -2.15
CA HIS A 34 -9.47 -4.86 -0.99
C HIS A 34 -10.67 -3.97 -1.34
N MET A 35 -11.14 -4.02 -2.60
CA MET A 35 -12.49 -3.60 -3.00
C MET A 35 -13.51 -4.62 -2.49
#